data_AF-A0A967Z4K4-F1
#
_entry.id   AF-A0A967Z4K4-F1
#
_cell.length_a   1.000
_cell.length_b   1.000
_cell.length_c   1.000
_cell.angle_alpha   90.00
_cell.angle_beta   90.00
_cell.angle_gamma   90.00
#
_symmetry.space_group_name_H-M   'P 1'
#
loop_
_entity.id
_entity.type
_entity.pdbx_description
1 polymer ?
#
loop_
_entity_poly.entity_id
_entity_poly.type
_entity_poly.pdbx_seq_one_letter_code
_entity_poly.pdbx_strand_id
1 'polypeptide(L)' 'TGTGKNFLAQQAHLLSDRSQGSFLPLICGALPDTLFESELFGLRKVR' A
#
# COMPACT_ATOMS: atom_id res chain seq x y z
N THR A 1 7.32 15.94 4.10
CA THR A 1 7.00 14.52 4.37
C THR A 1 8.16 13.95 5.17
N GLY A 2 7.94 13.51 6.41
CA GLY A 2 9.06 13.12 7.30
C GLY A 2 8.66 12.73 8.73
N THR A 3 7.38 12.77 9.08
CA THR A 3 6.87 12.50 10.44
C THR A 3 6.74 11.01 10.76
N GLY A 4 7.41 10.12 10.02
CA GLY A 4 7.47 8.69 10.38
C GLY A 4 6.19 7.87 10.20
N LYS A 5 5.17 8.35 9.47
CA LYS A 5 3.88 7.63 9.31
C LYS A 5 4.04 6.21 8.76
N ASN A 6 4.98 6.01 7.83
CA ASN A 6 5.25 4.69 7.28
C ASN A 6 5.85 3.74 8.33
N PHE A 7 6.75 4.27 9.17
CA PHE A 7 7.32 3.52 10.29
C PHE A 7 6.23 3.13 11.30
N LEU A 8 5.33 4.05 11.65
CA LEU A 8 4.21 3.75 12.54
C LEU A 8 3.31 2.64 11.98
N ALA A 9 2.96 2.71 10.69
CA ALA A 9 2.14 1.68 10.05
C ALA A 9 2.82 0.30 10.04
N GLN A 10 4.14 0.26 9.79
CA GLN A 10 4.93 -0.97 9.87
C GLN A 10 4.93 -1.56 11.28
N GLN A 11 5.15 -0.74 12.31
CA GLN A 11 5.11 -1.20 13.70
C GLN A 11 3.72 -1.72 14.09
N ALA A 12 2.66 -1.02 13.67
CA ALA A 12 1.29 -1.46 13.90
C ALA A 12 1.00 -2.81 13.25
N HIS A 13 1.48 -3.05 12.02
CA HIS A 13 1.35 -4.35 11.36
C HIS A 13 2.06 -5.47 12.12
N LEU A 14 3.32 -5.24 12.53
CA LEU A 14 4.13 -6.20 13.27
C LEU A 14 3.52 -6.60 14.62
N LEU A 15 2.80 -5.68 15.27
CA LEU A 15 2.13 -5.92 16.55
C LEU A 15 0.71 -6.50 16.40
N SER A 16 0.17 -6.59 15.18
CA SER A 16 -1.18 -7.09 14.93
C SER A 16 -1.22 -8.62 14.79
N ASP A 17 -2.43 -9.19 14.94
CA ASP A 17 -2.68 -10.62 14.66
C ASP A 17 -2.38 -11.03 13.20
N ARG A 18 -2.26 -10.05 12.30
CA ARG A 18 -1.93 -10.24 10.88
C ARG A 18 -0.45 -10.08 10.56
N SER A 19 0.42 -10.01 11.56
CA SER A 19 1.87 -9.78 11.39
C SER A 19 2.56 -10.76 10.45
N GLN A 20 2.07 -12.01 10.34
CA GLN A 20 2.59 -13.02 9.41
C GLN A 20 2.10 -12.81 7.96
N GLY A 21 1.12 -11.94 7.74
CA GLY A 21 0.62 -11.57 6.42
C GLY A 21 1.44 -10.47 5.76
N SER A 22 1.22 -10.29 4.46
CA SER A 22 1.89 -9.25 3.68
C SER A 22 1.48 -7.84 4.14
N PHE A 23 2.46 -6.95 4.18
CA PHE A 23 2.27 -5.52 4.36
C PHE A 23 2.76 -4.79 3.11
N LEU A 24 1.87 -4.05 2.45
CA LEU A 24 2.18 -3.30 1.23
C LEU A 24 2.06 -1.79 1.52
N PRO A 25 3.17 -1.09 1.80
CA PRO A 25 3.15 0.35 1.92
C PRO A 25 3.00 0.99 0.54
N LEU A 26 2.04 1.91 0.38
CA LEU A 26 1.80 2.62 -0.87
C LEU A 26 1.69 4.13 -0.60
N ILE A 27 2.37 4.93 -1.43
CA ILE A 27 2.35 6.39 -1.37
C ILE A 27 1.53 6.89 -2.55
N CYS A 28 0.27 7.28 -2.31
CA CYS A 28 -0.64 7.67 -3.39
C CYS A 28 -0.13 8.86 -4.22
N GLY A 29 0.60 9.79 -3.61
CA GLY A 29 1.13 10.97 -4.31
C GLY A 29 2.28 10.66 -5.29
N ALA A 30 2.81 9.43 -5.31
CA ALA A 30 3.81 9.00 -6.28
C ALA A 30 3.18 8.29 -7.50
N LEU A 31 1.87 8.02 -7.47
CA LEU A 31 1.16 7.35 -8.55
C LEU A 31 0.49 8.38 -9.46
N PRO A 32 0.59 8.23 -10.79
CA PRO A 32 -0.22 9.01 -11.72
C PRO A 32 -1.71 8.71 -11.51
N ASP A 33 -2.56 9.74 -11.47
CA ASP A 33 -4.01 9.58 -11.28
C ASP A 33 -4.62 8.63 -12.34
N THR A 34 -4.09 8.64 -13.55
CA THR A 34 -4.52 7.78 -14.67
C THR A 34 -4.20 6.30 -14.47
N LEU A 35 -3.29 5.95 -13.55
CA LEU A 35 -2.87 4.57 -13.26
C LEU A 35 -3.29 4.10 -11.87
N PHE A 36 -3.83 4.98 -11.03
CA PHE A 36 -4.16 4.69 -9.63
C PHE A 36 -5.07 3.46 -9.48
N GLU A 37 -6.16 3.41 -10.25
CA GLU A 37 -7.10 2.29 -10.20
C GLU A 37 -6.49 0.99 -10.71
N SER A 38 -5.73 1.03 -11.81
CA SER A 38 -5.11 -0.16 -12.38
C SER A 38 -4.05 -0.77 -11.48
N GLU A 39 -3.30 0.05 -10.72
CA GLU A 39 -2.28 -0.43 -9.80
C GLU A 39 -2.89 -1.02 -8.52
N LEU A 40 -3.98 -0.44 -8.02
CA LEU A 40 -4.64 -0.94 -6.80
C LEU A 40 -5.50 -2.18 -7.03
N PHE A 41 -6.22 -2.22 -8.15
CA PHE A 41 -7.24 -3.25 -8.40
C PHE A 41 -6.87 -4.22 -9.52
N GLY A 42 -5.79 -3.94 -10.24
CA GLY A 42 -5.40 -4.69 -11.42
C GLY A 42 -6.23 -4.34 -12.65
N LEU A 43 -5.70 -4.67 -13.81
CA LEU A 43 -6.43 -4.58 -15.07
C LEU A 43 -7.20 -5.87 -15.34
N ARG A 44 -8.46 -5.73 -15.75
CA ARG A 44 -9.21 -6.86 -16.29
C ARG A 44 -8.57 -7.28 -17.62
N LYS A 45 -7.89 -8.42 -17.64
CA LYS A 45 -7.53 -9.07 -18.92
C LYS A 45 -8.81 -9.56 -19.59
N VAL A 46 -9.28 -8.81 -20.59
CA VAL A 46 -10.27 -9.32 -21.54
C VAL A 46 -9.53 -10.31 -22.44
N ARG A 47 -9.93 -11.58 -22.36
CA ARG A 47 -9.53 -12.60 -23.33
C ARG A 47 -10.39 -12.46 -24.57
#